data_AF-A0A3P6EXQ3-F1
#
_entry.id   AF-A0A3P6EXQ3-F1
#
_cell.length_a   1.000
_cell.length_b   1.000
_cell.length_c   1.000
_cell.angle_alpha   90.00
_cell.angle_beta   90.00
_cell.angle_gamma   90.00
#
_symmetry.space_group_name_H-M   'P 1'
#
loop_
_entity.id
_entity.type
_entity.pdbx_description
1 polymer ?
#
loop_
_entity_poly.entity_id
_entity_poly.type
_entity_poly.pdbx_seq_one_letter_code
_entity_poly.pdbx_strand_id
1 'polypeptide(L)'
;MNNLTDEEAAMAVLEDLTSNVKQIQDQGPMRISSHTSRQRGAFRCYFGRAYYLKSYYLKNPASSWDSSYTSPVEVVVCPDNKESVSKVLGGPNPQLADLIEDICNQKSWKVSLTCVSKKKVSLTYASSETHFGVNLNPLCKPQDVSYTLLPNMSYFEFLPVNEENDAIVDLVNVKLGGYYELIVTSYSGLHRYRVGDVLQVTGFYNSAPQFRFVRRQNVILSVYWESTTEEDLF
;
A
#
# COMPACT_ATOMS: atom_id res chain seq x y z
N MET A 1 0.78 -32.94 -37.76
CA MET A 1 1.67 -32.84 -36.59
C MET A 1 1.69 -31.39 -36.17
N ASN A 2 1.56 -31.13 -34.87
CA ASN A 2 1.54 -29.84 -34.16
C ASN A 2 0.14 -29.28 -33.87
N ASN A 3 -0.24 -29.34 -32.58
CA ASN A 3 -1.03 -28.33 -31.84
C ASN A 3 -1.49 -28.81 -30.43
N LEU A 4 -1.14 -30.01 -29.97
CA LEU A 4 -1.50 -30.48 -28.63
C LEU A 4 -0.52 -30.02 -27.53
N THR A 5 0.71 -29.64 -27.87
CA THR A 5 1.77 -29.33 -26.89
C THR A 5 1.68 -27.94 -26.25
N ASP A 6 1.12 -26.96 -26.95
CA ASP A 6 1.07 -25.57 -26.45
C ASP A 6 -0.07 -25.37 -25.45
N GLU A 7 -1.19 -26.08 -25.63
CA GLU A 7 -2.34 -26.03 -24.72
C GLU A 7 -2.03 -26.78 -23.41
N GLU A 8 -1.36 -27.93 -23.49
CA GLU A 8 -0.85 -28.65 -22.32
C GLU A 8 0.19 -27.83 -21.55
N ALA A 9 1.10 -27.14 -22.25
CA ALA A 9 2.08 -26.26 -21.62
C ALA A 9 1.41 -25.04 -20.95
N ALA A 10 0.44 -24.41 -21.61
CA ALA A 10 -0.32 -23.29 -21.05
C ALA A 10 -1.12 -23.72 -19.80
N MET A 11 -1.75 -24.90 -19.84
CA MET A 11 -2.47 -25.45 -18.70
C MET A 11 -1.53 -25.82 -17.55
N ALA A 12 -0.35 -26.39 -17.82
CA ALA A 12 0.65 -26.67 -16.78
C ALA A 12 1.16 -25.38 -16.11
N VAL A 13 1.38 -24.31 -16.88
CA VAL A 13 1.76 -23.01 -16.35
C VAL A 13 0.61 -22.40 -15.53
N LEU A 14 -0.64 -22.52 -15.98
CA LEU A 14 -1.81 -22.09 -15.22
C LEU A 14 -1.98 -22.87 -13.91
N GLU A 15 -1.78 -24.19 -13.91
CA GLU A 15 -1.83 -25.03 -12.71
C GLU A 15 -0.72 -24.66 -11.73
N ASP A 16 0.51 -24.46 -12.21
CA ASP A 16 1.64 -24.01 -11.40
C ASP A 16 1.38 -22.62 -10.80
N LEU A 17 0.90 -21.67 -11.61
CA LEU A 17 0.48 -20.34 -11.14
C LEU A 17 -0.66 -20.44 -10.11
N THR A 18 -1.63 -21.31 -10.30
CA THR A 18 -2.76 -21.49 -9.38
C THR A 18 -2.31 -22.11 -8.06
N SER A 19 -1.41 -23.09 -8.10
CA SER A 19 -0.77 -23.67 -6.92
C SER A 19 0.07 -22.63 -6.17
N ASN A 20 0.84 -21.82 -6.89
CA ASN A 20 1.62 -20.71 -6.35
C ASN A 20 0.73 -19.66 -5.68
N VAL A 21 -0.37 -19.28 -6.32
CA VAL A 21 -1.38 -18.37 -5.73
C VAL A 21 -1.92 -18.93 -4.42
N LYS A 22 -2.27 -20.21 -4.39
CA LYS A 22 -2.77 -20.86 -3.16
C LYS A 22 -1.73 -20.81 -2.05
N GLN A 23 -0.47 -21.11 -2.35
CA GLN A 23 0.63 -20.99 -1.37
C GLN A 23 0.83 -19.55 -0.90
N ILE A 24 0.76 -18.56 -1.80
CA ILE A 24 0.89 -17.14 -1.45
C ILE A 24 -0.28 -16.68 -0.58
N GLN A 25 -1.51 -17.13 -0.86
CA GLN A 25 -2.70 -16.83 -0.06
C GLN A 25 -2.63 -17.49 1.32
N ASP A 26 -2.18 -18.74 1.40
CA ASP A 26 -2.00 -19.48 2.65
C ASP A 26 -0.87 -18.89 3.52
N GLN A 27 0.16 -18.32 2.89
CA GLN A 27 1.26 -17.61 3.55
C GLN A 27 0.97 -16.11 3.78
N GLY A 28 -0.13 -15.60 3.23
CA GLY A 28 -0.61 -14.23 3.38
C GLY A 28 -1.13 -13.94 4.80
N PRO A 29 -1.19 -12.65 5.15
CA PRO A 29 -0.37 -12.11 6.22
C PRO A 29 -0.47 -12.89 7.54
N MET A 30 0.71 -13.29 8.04
CA MET A 30 0.98 -13.69 9.43
C MET A 30 -0.02 -13.08 10.41
N ARG A 31 -0.83 -13.92 11.09
CA ARG A 31 -1.65 -13.51 12.23
C ARG A 31 -0.71 -13.10 13.37
N ILE A 32 -0.36 -11.82 13.39
CA ILE A 32 0.41 -11.23 14.49
C ILE A 32 -0.60 -10.82 15.56
N SER A 33 -0.54 -11.49 16.72
CA SER A 33 -1.46 -11.31 17.83
C SER A 33 -1.48 -9.87 18.35
N SER A 34 -2.68 -9.45 18.76
CA SER A 34 -3.03 -8.10 19.15
C SER A 34 -2.69 -7.84 20.62
N HIS A 35 -1.62 -7.09 20.86
CA HIS A 35 -1.55 -6.06 21.89
C HIS A 35 -0.57 -4.99 21.37
N THR A 36 -1.13 -3.92 20.77
CA THR A 36 -0.47 -2.66 20.36
C THR A 36 1.00 -2.75 19.89
N SER A 37 1.33 -3.68 18.98
CA SER A 37 2.70 -3.82 18.46
C SER A 37 2.94 -3.13 17.10
N ARG A 38 1.90 -2.61 16.43
CA ARG A 38 2.02 -2.09 15.06
C ARG A 38 1.06 -0.94 14.78
N GLN A 39 1.59 0.18 14.29
CA GLN A 39 0.76 1.22 13.68
C GLN A 39 0.57 0.91 12.18
N ARG A 40 -0.66 1.02 11.68
CA ARG A 40 -1.04 0.74 10.28
C ARG A 40 -1.69 1.96 9.66
N GLY A 41 -1.45 2.14 8.36
CA GLY A 41 -2.00 3.21 7.53
C GLY A 41 -1.76 2.83 6.08
N ALA A 42 -2.71 3.15 5.19
CA ALA A 42 -2.64 2.76 3.78
C ALA A 42 -1.42 3.35 3.09
N PHE A 43 -1.10 4.61 3.40
CA PHE A 43 0.08 5.30 2.87
C PHE A 43 0.91 5.91 4.00
N ARG A 44 2.20 6.10 3.72
CA ARG A 44 3.16 6.70 4.67
C ARG A 44 2.75 8.10 5.12
N CYS A 45 2.14 8.88 4.22
CA CYS A 45 1.73 10.26 4.45
C CYS A 45 0.64 10.40 5.55
N TYR A 46 -0.23 9.39 5.72
CA TYR A 46 -1.22 9.35 6.82
C TYR A 46 -0.54 9.36 8.19
N PHE A 47 0.58 8.65 8.34
CA PHE A 47 1.34 8.69 9.58
C PHE A 47 1.94 10.07 9.81
N GLY A 48 2.53 10.68 8.78
CA GLY A 48 3.07 12.04 8.85
C GLY A 48 2.04 13.05 9.38
N ARG A 49 0.82 13.01 8.82
CA ARG A 49 -0.30 13.83 9.27
C ARG A 49 -0.74 13.50 10.71
N ALA A 50 -0.86 12.22 11.06
CA ALA A 50 -1.25 11.81 12.42
C ALA A 50 -0.25 12.28 13.49
N TYR A 51 1.05 12.17 13.22
CA TYR A 51 2.10 12.68 14.12
C TYR A 51 2.09 14.21 14.18
N TYR A 52 1.95 14.90 13.04
CA TYR A 52 1.87 16.35 13.00
C TYR A 52 0.66 16.88 13.77
N LEU A 53 -0.54 16.36 13.50
CA LEU A 53 -1.77 16.74 14.20
C LEU A 53 -1.62 16.51 15.71
N LYS A 54 -1.16 15.32 16.14
CA LYS A 54 -0.95 15.05 17.57
C LYS A 54 0.04 16.02 18.21
N SER A 55 1.19 16.27 17.58
CA SER A 55 2.18 17.22 18.10
C SER A 55 1.66 18.66 18.10
N TYR A 56 0.90 19.06 17.09
CA TYR A 56 0.40 20.42 16.95
C TYR A 56 -0.75 20.69 17.93
N TYR A 57 -1.74 19.81 18.01
CA TYR A 57 -2.86 19.94 18.95
C TYR A 57 -2.40 19.94 20.41
N LEU A 58 -1.42 19.10 20.78
CA LEU A 58 -0.93 19.04 22.16
C LEU A 58 -0.06 20.25 22.54
N LYS A 59 0.62 20.89 21.57
CA LYS A 59 1.45 22.07 21.84
C LYS A 59 0.72 23.40 21.66
N ASN A 60 -0.27 23.42 20.78
CA ASN A 60 -1.06 24.59 20.42
C ASN A 60 -2.55 24.21 20.48
N PRO A 61 -3.14 24.15 21.69
CA PRO A 61 -4.59 24.04 21.81
C PRO A 61 -5.20 25.28 21.13
N ALA A 62 -5.89 25.07 20.01
CA ALA A 62 -6.28 26.16 19.11
C ALA A 62 -7.42 27.02 19.69
N SER A 63 -7.18 28.27 20.07
CA SER A 63 -8.21 29.14 20.66
C SER A 63 -9.38 29.49 19.72
N SER A 64 -9.25 29.30 18.41
CA SER A 64 -10.34 29.46 17.44
C SER A 64 -9.90 28.97 16.06
N TRP A 65 -10.46 27.88 15.56
CA TRP A 65 -10.36 27.52 14.13
C TRP A 65 -11.56 28.13 13.40
N ASP A 66 -11.33 28.71 12.22
CA ASP A 66 -12.32 29.37 11.32
C ASP A 66 -13.31 28.37 10.65
N SER A 67 -13.60 27.28 11.34
CA SER A 67 -14.54 26.24 10.97
C SER A 67 -15.18 25.80 12.28
N SER A 68 -16.35 26.36 12.57
CA SER A 68 -17.01 26.44 13.88
C SER A 68 -17.56 25.11 14.43
N TYR A 69 -16.80 24.01 14.35
CA TYR A 69 -17.27 22.68 14.80
C TYR A 69 -16.39 21.97 15.84
N THR A 70 -15.25 22.52 16.26
CA THR A 70 -14.49 21.95 17.38
C THR A 70 -13.91 23.04 18.28
N SER A 71 -14.38 23.10 19.54
CA SER A 71 -13.73 23.87 20.61
C SER A 71 -12.41 23.19 20.99
N PRO A 72 -11.32 23.94 21.28
CA PRO A 72 -10.04 23.37 21.72
C PRO A 72 -10.11 22.49 22.97
N VAL A 73 -11.17 22.61 23.75
CA VAL A 73 -11.36 21.92 25.04
C VAL A 73 -12.31 20.72 24.91
N GLU A 74 -13.06 20.63 23.81
CA GLU A 74 -14.08 19.60 23.62
C GLU A 74 -13.80 18.77 22.36
N VAL A 75 -13.45 17.51 22.56
CA VAL A 75 -13.41 16.54 21.46
C VAL A 75 -14.84 16.20 21.08
N VAL A 76 -15.32 16.83 20.00
CA VAL A 76 -16.64 16.53 19.45
C VAL A 76 -16.59 15.19 18.73
N VAL A 77 -17.19 14.18 19.34
CA VAL A 77 -17.35 12.85 18.76
C VAL A 77 -18.72 12.79 18.08
N CYS A 78 -18.79 12.27 16.86
CA CYS A 78 -20.08 11.98 16.21
C CYS A 78 -20.97 11.16 17.16
N PRO A 79 -22.30 11.42 17.22
CA PRO A 79 -23.20 10.72 18.15
C PRO A 79 -23.03 9.18 18.11
N ASP A 80 -22.88 8.62 16.91
CA ASP A 80 -22.71 7.18 16.68
C ASP A 80 -21.40 6.61 17.24
N ASN A 81 -20.38 7.46 17.39
CA ASN A 81 -19.06 7.07 17.87
C ASN A 81 -18.92 7.28 19.40
N LYS A 82 -19.83 8.03 20.03
CA LYS A 82 -19.71 8.44 21.44
C LYS A 82 -19.68 7.25 22.39
N GLU A 83 -20.53 6.26 22.16
CA GLU A 83 -20.61 5.03 22.98
C GLU A 83 -19.37 4.13 22.79
N SER A 84 -18.88 4.01 21.55
CA SER A 84 -17.69 3.22 21.24
C SER A 84 -16.44 3.83 21.89
N VAL A 85 -16.29 5.15 21.83
CA VAL A 85 -15.18 5.88 22.44
C VAL A 85 -15.27 5.83 23.97
N SER A 86 -16.46 5.97 24.56
CA SER A 86 -16.61 5.91 26.02
C SER A 86 -16.24 4.54 26.60
N LYS A 87 -16.58 3.44 25.91
CA LYS A 87 -16.19 2.08 26.28
C LYS A 87 -14.67 1.87 26.27
N VAL A 88 -13.96 2.47 25.32
CA VAL A 88 -12.50 2.38 25.22
C VAL A 88 -11.81 3.24 26.28
N LEU A 89 -12.32 4.45 26.53
CA LEU A 89 -11.74 5.35 27.52
C LEU A 89 -11.96 4.84 28.95
N GLY A 90 -13.10 4.20 29.23
CA GLY A 90 -13.37 3.54 30.52
C GLY A 90 -13.48 4.47 31.74
N GLY A 91 -13.16 5.75 31.59
CA GLY A 91 -13.17 6.78 32.62
C GLY A 91 -11.91 7.66 32.58
N PRO A 92 -11.81 8.66 33.47
CA PRO A 92 -10.61 9.49 33.60
C PRO A 92 -9.38 8.66 34.01
N ASN A 93 -8.26 8.85 33.30
CA ASN A 93 -6.98 8.20 33.61
C ASN A 93 -5.86 9.26 33.69
N PRO A 94 -5.67 9.91 34.85
CA PRO A 94 -4.69 10.99 35.01
C PRO A 94 -3.25 10.51 34.84
N GLN A 95 -2.91 9.29 35.27
CA GLN A 95 -1.57 8.73 35.11
C GLN A 95 -1.18 8.57 33.63
N LEU A 96 -2.12 8.16 32.78
CA LEU A 96 -1.91 8.08 31.34
C LEU A 96 -1.81 9.47 30.71
N ALA A 97 -2.59 10.44 31.21
CA ALA A 97 -2.54 11.83 30.74
C ALA A 97 -1.17 12.46 31.01
N ASP A 98 -0.67 12.37 32.24
CA ASP A 98 0.64 12.89 32.65
C ASP A 98 1.77 12.26 31.81
N LEU A 99 1.71 10.94 31.59
CA LEU A 99 2.69 10.23 30.76
C LEU A 99 2.69 10.73 29.30
N ILE A 100 1.51 10.99 28.73
CA ILE A 100 1.38 11.52 27.36
C ILE A 100 1.95 12.94 27.28
N GLU A 101 1.64 13.78 28.26
CA GLU A 101 2.17 15.14 28.34
C GLU A 101 3.69 15.15 28.43
N ASP A 102 4.27 14.33 29.31
CA ASP A 102 5.72 14.18 29.47
C ASP A 102 6.40 13.76 28.15
N ILE A 103 5.83 12.80 27.43
CA ILE A 103 6.35 12.35 26.13
C ILE A 103 6.27 13.48 25.08
N CYS A 104 5.19 14.25 25.06
CA CYS A 104 4.96 15.28 24.04
C CYS A 104 5.74 16.58 24.30
N ASN A 105 6.03 16.87 25.57
CA ASN A 105 6.85 17.99 26.01
C ASN A 105 8.36 17.77 25.79
N GLN A 106 8.79 16.58 25.38
CA GLN A 106 10.18 16.34 25.03
C GLN A 106 10.63 17.23 23.85
N LYS A 107 11.81 17.85 23.99
CA LYS A 107 12.42 18.73 22.96
C LYS A 107 12.72 18.00 21.64
N SER A 108 12.82 16.67 21.66
CA SER A 108 13.08 15.86 20.46
C SER A 108 12.10 14.69 20.32
N TRP A 109 11.34 14.71 19.24
CA TRP A 109 10.39 13.65 18.88
C TRP A 109 11.10 12.40 18.32
N LYS A 110 12.43 12.42 18.20
CA LYS A 110 13.23 11.22 17.86
C LYS A 110 13.05 10.12 18.90
N VAL A 111 12.91 10.44 20.19
CA VAL A 111 12.79 9.45 21.27
C VAL A 111 11.43 8.75 21.24
N SER A 112 10.35 9.52 21.03
CA SER A 112 8.97 8.98 20.91
C SER A 112 8.81 8.01 19.72
N LEU A 113 9.50 8.27 18.61
CA LEU A 113 9.57 7.36 17.45
C LEU A 113 10.52 6.16 17.64
N THR A 114 11.30 6.11 18.73
CA THR A 114 12.29 5.04 18.99
C THR A 114 11.76 3.96 19.92
N CYS A 115 10.73 4.24 20.72
CA CYS A 115 10.05 3.24 21.54
C CYS A 115 9.16 2.27 20.73
N VAL A 116 8.83 2.59 19.47
CA VAL A 116 8.06 1.72 18.56
C VAL A 116 9.01 1.16 17.51
N SER A 117 9.17 -0.16 17.47
CA SER A 117 10.05 -0.88 16.54
C SER A 117 9.92 -0.38 15.09
N LYS A 118 11.03 0.14 14.53
CA LYS A 118 11.11 0.93 13.28
C LYS A 118 11.10 0.11 11.99
N LYS A 119 10.50 -1.08 11.95
CA LYS A 119 10.43 -1.84 10.69
C LYS A 119 9.27 -1.31 9.85
N LYS A 120 9.61 -0.62 8.76
CA LYS A 120 8.66 -0.23 7.72
C LYS A 120 8.34 -1.46 6.90
N VAL A 121 7.06 -1.68 6.64
CA VAL A 121 6.57 -2.85 5.91
C VAL A 121 5.57 -2.35 4.89
N SER A 122 5.84 -2.60 3.61
CA SER A 122 4.86 -2.46 2.53
C SER A 122 4.32 -3.85 2.21
N LEU A 123 3.00 -4.04 2.33
CA LEU A 123 2.37 -5.36 2.22
C LEU A 123 1.75 -5.61 0.85
N THR A 124 1.09 -4.60 0.29
CA THR A 124 0.15 -4.77 -0.82
C THR A 124 0.38 -3.71 -1.87
N TYR A 125 0.23 -4.11 -3.13
CA TYR A 125 0.10 -3.23 -4.27
C TYR A 125 -1.30 -3.39 -4.85
N ALA A 126 -2.07 -2.31 -4.89
CA ALA A 126 -3.47 -2.31 -5.29
C ALA A 126 -3.86 -0.92 -5.81
N SER A 127 -4.96 -0.88 -6.55
CA SER A 127 -5.58 0.32 -7.09
C SER A 127 -7.10 0.26 -6.92
N SER A 128 -7.82 1.27 -7.39
CA SER A 128 -9.28 1.27 -7.42
C SER A 128 -9.84 0.29 -8.46
N GLU A 129 -9.04 0.00 -9.49
CA GLU A 129 -9.36 -0.86 -10.62
C GLU A 129 -9.28 -2.33 -10.23
N THR A 130 -8.23 -2.72 -9.50
CA THR A 130 -8.06 -4.08 -8.98
C THR A 130 -6.98 -4.15 -7.89
N HIS A 131 -7.01 -5.23 -7.11
CA HIS A 131 -5.91 -5.61 -6.23
C HIS A 131 -4.87 -6.39 -7.03
N PHE A 132 -3.63 -5.92 -7.06
CA PHE A 132 -2.61 -6.48 -7.93
C PHE A 132 -1.85 -7.63 -7.28
N GLY A 133 -1.27 -7.38 -6.11
CA GLY A 133 -0.29 -8.30 -5.55
C GLY A 133 0.18 -7.99 -4.13
N VAL A 134 1.04 -8.87 -3.62
CA VAL A 134 1.54 -8.82 -2.24
C VAL A 134 3.06 -8.91 -2.20
N ASN A 135 3.65 -8.29 -1.17
CA ASN A 135 5.07 -8.43 -0.88
C ASN A 135 5.32 -9.69 -0.03
N LEU A 136 5.97 -10.69 -0.64
CA LEU A 136 6.32 -11.95 0.02
C LEU A 136 7.50 -11.82 1.00
N ASN A 137 8.26 -10.73 0.93
CA ASN A 137 9.31 -10.41 1.87
C ASN A 137 9.01 -9.09 2.62
N PRO A 138 8.04 -9.10 3.55
CA PRO A 138 7.54 -7.89 4.20
C PRO A 138 8.59 -7.15 5.05
N LEU A 139 9.68 -7.82 5.44
CA LEU A 139 10.73 -7.25 6.28
C LEU A 139 11.93 -6.72 5.48
N CYS A 140 11.84 -6.72 4.14
CA CYS A 140 12.88 -6.15 3.28
C CYS A 140 13.04 -4.63 3.50
N LYS A 141 14.17 -4.08 3.05
CA LYS A 141 14.36 -2.63 3.05
C LYS A 141 13.38 -2.00 2.06
N PRO A 142 12.89 -0.77 2.31
CA PRO A 142 11.92 -0.11 1.42
C PRO A 142 12.34 -0.02 -0.06
N GLN A 143 13.64 0.05 -0.34
CA GLN A 143 14.22 0.09 -1.69
C GLN A 143 14.21 -1.28 -2.42
N ASP A 144 14.10 -2.37 -1.65
CA ASP A 144 14.13 -3.75 -2.13
C ASP A 144 12.71 -4.36 -2.17
N VAL A 145 11.67 -3.53 -2.06
CA VAL A 145 10.28 -3.98 -2.10
C VAL A 145 9.90 -4.40 -3.51
N SER A 146 9.42 -5.63 -3.62
CA SER A 146 8.83 -6.19 -4.84
C SER A 146 7.50 -6.86 -4.50
N TYR A 147 6.53 -6.73 -5.39
CA TYR A 147 5.20 -7.29 -5.26
C TYR A 147 5.04 -8.45 -6.24
N THR A 148 4.56 -9.58 -5.73
CA THR A 148 4.19 -10.72 -6.57
C THR A 148 2.73 -10.53 -6.96
N LEU A 149 2.47 -10.39 -8.26
CA LEU A 149 1.10 -10.27 -8.75
C LEU A 149 0.35 -11.57 -8.51
N LEU A 150 -0.95 -11.46 -8.24
CA LEU A 150 -1.83 -12.59 -7.97
C LEU A 150 -2.72 -12.83 -9.20
N PRO A 151 -2.38 -13.79 -10.08
CA PRO A 151 -3.08 -14.07 -11.33
C PRO A 151 -4.61 -14.25 -11.21
N ASN A 152 -5.10 -14.64 -10.03
CA ASN A 152 -6.53 -14.84 -9.79
C ASN A 152 -7.31 -13.55 -9.52
N MET A 153 -6.64 -12.40 -9.35
CA MET A 153 -7.33 -11.13 -9.08
C MET A 153 -7.83 -10.47 -10.37
N SER A 154 -7.04 -10.53 -11.44
CA SER A 154 -7.34 -9.98 -12.77
C SER A 154 -6.39 -10.57 -13.79
N TYR A 155 -6.74 -10.46 -15.08
CA TYR A 155 -5.80 -10.79 -16.16
C TYR A 155 -4.83 -9.64 -16.36
N PHE A 156 -3.52 -9.94 -16.39
CA PHE A 156 -2.46 -8.95 -16.46
C PHE A 156 -1.65 -9.08 -17.74
N GLU A 157 -1.59 -7.98 -18.47
CA GLU A 157 -0.85 -7.79 -19.71
C GLU A 157 0.20 -6.68 -19.49
N PHE A 158 1.27 -6.69 -20.29
CA PHE A 158 2.43 -5.81 -20.09
C PHE A 158 2.88 -5.21 -21.41
N LEU A 159 3.00 -3.89 -21.46
CA LEU A 159 3.57 -3.17 -22.61
C LEU A 159 5.03 -2.80 -22.31
N PRO A 160 6.03 -3.29 -23.06
CA PRO A 160 7.42 -2.92 -22.84
C PRO A 160 7.66 -1.41 -23.00
N VAL A 161 8.40 -0.79 -22.06
CA VAL A 161 8.67 0.67 -22.10
C VAL A 161 9.89 1.03 -22.96
N ASN A 162 10.84 0.10 -23.12
CA ASN A 162 12.13 0.35 -23.78
C ASN A 162 12.31 -0.42 -25.11
N GLU A 163 11.30 -1.17 -25.58
CA GLU A 163 11.36 -1.86 -26.87
C GLU A 163 10.57 -1.06 -27.91
N GLU A 164 11.10 -0.90 -29.13
CA GLU A 164 10.38 -0.20 -30.24
C GLU A 164 9.15 -0.98 -30.73
N ASN A 165 8.96 -2.20 -30.22
CA ASN A 165 7.85 -3.06 -30.57
C ASN A 165 6.79 -2.98 -29.48
N ASP A 166 5.64 -2.37 -29.79
CA ASP A 166 4.47 -2.25 -28.90
C ASP A 166 3.73 -3.59 -28.69
N ALA A 167 4.44 -4.71 -28.77
CA ALA A 167 3.88 -6.02 -28.58
C ALA A 167 3.54 -6.24 -27.10
N ILE A 168 2.25 -6.38 -26.82
CA ILE A 168 1.76 -6.71 -25.48
C ILE A 168 2.24 -8.12 -25.11
N VAL A 169 2.76 -8.25 -23.90
CA VAL A 169 3.32 -9.48 -23.34
C VAL A 169 2.44 -9.96 -22.18
N ASP A 170 2.14 -11.26 -22.13
CA ASP A 170 1.42 -11.86 -21.01
C ASP A 170 2.29 -11.93 -19.75
N LEU A 171 1.66 -12.08 -18.58
CA LEU A 171 2.34 -12.18 -17.28
C LEU A 171 3.51 -13.18 -17.25
N VAL A 172 3.38 -14.32 -17.93
CA VAL A 172 4.37 -15.40 -17.92
C VAL A 172 5.59 -15.13 -18.81
N ASN A 173 5.45 -14.20 -19.75
CA ASN A 173 6.44 -13.91 -20.78
C ASN A 173 7.30 -12.67 -20.46
N VAL A 174 7.13 -12.08 -19.27
CA VAL A 174 7.92 -10.93 -18.85
C VAL A 174 9.39 -11.31 -18.59
N LYS A 175 10.31 -10.41 -18.96
CA LYS A 175 11.76 -10.65 -18.85
C LYS A 175 12.33 -9.99 -17.61
N LEU A 176 13.25 -10.68 -16.94
CA LEU A 176 13.97 -10.14 -15.79
C LEU A 176 14.69 -8.84 -16.15
N GLY A 177 14.56 -7.82 -15.30
CA GLY A 177 15.12 -6.49 -15.52
C GLY A 177 14.35 -5.62 -16.52
N GLY A 178 13.36 -6.18 -17.23
CA GLY A 178 12.49 -5.45 -18.15
C GLY A 178 11.58 -4.47 -17.43
N TYR A 179 11.24 -3.39 -18.14
CA TYR A 179 10.34 -2.34 -17.69
C TYR A 179 9.07 -2.38 -18.52
N TYR A 180 7.94 -2.41 -17.84
CA TYR A 180 6.65 -2.61 -18.48
C TYR A 180 5.60 -1.67 -17.91
N GLU A 181 4.71 -1.17 -18.76
CA GLU A 181 3.45 -0.56 -18.35
C GLU A 181 2.40 -1.65 -18.10
N LEU A 182 1.69 -1.54 -16.98
CA LEU A 182 0.68 -2.50 -16.56
C LEU A 182 -0.65 -2.29 -17.30
N ILE A 183 -1.16 -3.37 -17.91
CA ILE A 183 -2.49 -3.45 -18.54
C ILE A 183 -3.32 -4.48 -17.79
N VAL A 184 -4.58 -4.14 -17.51
CA VAL A 184 -5.48 -4.96 -16.69
C VAL A 184 -6.78 -5.24 -17.41
N THR A 185 -7.20 -6.49 -17.36
CA THR A 185 -8.59 -6.90 -17.62
C THR A 185 -9.20 -7.46 -16.33
N SER A 186 -10.27 -6.83 -15.84
CA SER A 186 -10.84 -7.10 -14.51
C SER A 186 -12.28 -7.62 -14.57
N TYR A 187 -12.71 -8.28 -13.49
CA TYR A 187 -14.08 -8.79 -13.34
C TYR A 187 -15.16 -7.69 -13.31
N SER A 188 -14.79 -6.43 -13.08
CA SER A 188 -15.71 -5.29 -13.08
C SER A 188 -15.98 -4.73 -14.48
N GLY A 189 -15.40 -5.33 -15.53
CA GLY A 189 -15.67 -4.97 -16.93
C GLY A 189 -14.64 -4.01 -17.54
N LEU A 190 -13.52 -3.74 -16.88
CA LEU A 190 -12.36 -3.11 -17.53
C LEU A 190 -11.69 -4.13 -18.45
N HIS A 191 -11.48 -3.77 -19.71
CA HIS A 191 -10.85 -4.62 -20.72
C HIS A 191 -9.62 -3.91 -21.27
N ARG A 192 -8.44 -4.55 -21.16
CA ARG A 192 -7.15 -4.00 -21.60
C ARG A 192 -6.93 -2.56 -21.15
N TYR A 193 -7.30 -2.26 -19.91
CA TYR A 193 -7.17 -0.93 -19.33
C TYR A 193 -5.72 -0.66 -18.96
N ARG A 194 -5.16 0.42 -19.51
CA ARG A 194 -3.82 0.90 -19.17
C ARG A 194 -3.86 1.58 -17.81
N VAL A 195 -3.21 0.98 -16.82
CA VAL A 195 -3.14 1.53 -15.45
C VAL A 195 -2.26 2.79 -15.41
N GLY A 196 -1.31 2.90 -16.33
CA GLY A 196 -0.29 3.95 -16.36
C GLY A 196 0.86 3.71 -15.37
N ASP A 197 0.85 2.60 -14.63
CA ASP A 197 1.94 2.25 -13.72
C ASP A 197 3.07 1.55 -14.49
N VAL A 198 4.31 1.99 -14.25
CA VAL A 198 5.53 1.38 -14.79
C VAL A 198 6.16 0.49 -13.72
N LEU A 199 6.34 -0.77 -14.09
CA LEU A 199 6.85 -1.84 -13.22
C LEU A 199 8.15 -2.41 -13.78
N GLN A 200 9.09 -2.73 -12.90
CA GLN A 200 10.32 -3.44 -13.23
C GLN A 200 10.26 -4.88 -12.73
N VAL A 201 10.54 -5.86 -13.58
CA VAL A 201 10.69 -7.26 -13.15
C VAL A 201 11.99 -7.41 -12.36
N THR A 202 11.90 -7.82 -11.10
CA THR A 202 13.05 -7.92 -10.18
C THR A 202 13.43 -9.34 -9.83
N GLY A 203 12.55 -10.30 -10.10
CA GLY A 203 12.74 -11.70 -9.78
C GLY A 203 11.47 -12.48 -10.01
N PHE A 204 11.49 -13.75 -9.62
CA PHE A 204 10.36 -14.65 -9.71
C PHE A 204 10.26 -15.40 -8.38
N TYR A 205 9.03 -15.53 -7.86
CA TYR A 205 8.73 -16.46 -6.78
C TYR A 205 8.12 -17.69 -7.41
N ASN A 206 8.86 -18.79 -7.43
CA ASN A 206 8.58 -19.93 -8.30
C ASN A 206 8.48 -19.43 -9.75
N SER A 207 7.34 -19.61 -10.43
CA SER A 207 7.09 -19.10 -11.79
C SER A 207 6.40 -17.74 -11.81
N ALA A 208 5.95 -17.21 -10.66
CA ALA A 208 5.23 -15.94 -10.59
C ALA A 208 6.20 -14.74 -10.57
N PRO A 209 6.10 -13.80 -11.53
CA PRO A 209 6.98 -12.65 -11.58
C PRO A 209 6.77 -11.68 -10.41
N GLN A 210 7.87 -11.08 -9.97
CA GLN A 210 7.90 -10.08 -8.91
C GLN A 210 8.28 -8.72 -9.47
N PHE A 211 7.44 -7.72 -9.19
CA PHE A 211 7.55 -6.39 -9.75
C PHE A 211 7.90 -5.36 -8.70
N ARG A 212 8.90 -4.53 -9.00
CA ARG A 212 9.15 -3.28 -8.29
C ARG A 212 8.36 -2.17 -8.96
N PHE A 213 7.61 -1.43 -8.18
CA PHE A 213 6.96 -0.20 -8.64
C PHE A 213 8.02 0.87 -8.94
N VAL A 214 8.02 1.42 -10.15
CA VAL A 214 8.99 2.45 -10.57
C VAL A 214 8.35 3.83 -10.48
N ARG A 215 7.22 4.03 -11.16
CA ARG A 215 6.48 5.30 -11.21
C ARG A 215 5.09 5.10 -11.81
N ARG A 216 4.19 6.06 -11.61
CA ARG A 216 3.00 6.24 -12.44
C ARG A 216 3.31 7.25 -13.53
N GLN A 217 2.92 6.96 -14.76
CA GLN A 217 3.11 7.87 -15.90
C GLN A 217 2.38 9.19 -15.66
N ASN A 218 2.95 10.26 -16.21
CA ASN A 218 2.40 11.62 -16.21
C ASN A 218 2.17 12.24 -14.81
N VAL A 219 2.64 11.63 -13.72
CA VAL A 219 2.59 12.23 -12.38
C VAL A 219 3.90 12.94 -12.07
N ILE A 220 3.84 14.26 -11.85
CA ILE A 220 5.00 15.10 -11.51
C ILE A 220 5.10 15.32 -10.01
N LEU A 221 3.97 15.60 -9.35
CA LEU A 221 3.90 15.89 -7.92
C LEU A 221 2.85 15.02 -7.24
N SER A 222 3.21 14.49 -6.06
CA SER A 222 2.29 13.80 -5.15
C SER A 222 2.80 13.94 -3.72
N VAL A 223 2.00 14.54 -2.83
CA VAL A 223 2.35 14.73 -1.41
C VAL A 223 1.51 13.80 -0.53
N TYR A 224 0.24 13.59 -0.89
CA TYR A 224 -0.70 12.77 -0.15
C TYR A 224 -1.35 11.66 -1.00
N TRP A 225 -2.55 11.86 -1.55
CA TRP A 225 -3.18 10.93 -2.51
C TRP A 225 -3.42 11.57 -3.88
N GLU A 226 -3.32 12.89 -3.96
CA GLU A 226 -3.36 13.62 -5.22
C GLU A 226 -2.17 13.26 -6.11
N SER A 227 -2.45 13.20 -7.40
CA SER A 227 -1.46 13.02 -8.46
C SER A 227 -1.63 14.20 -9.41
N THR A 228 -0.66 15.10 -9.42
CA THR A 228 -0.67 16.29 -10.28
C THR A 228 0.14 16.01 -11.54
N THR A 229 -0.48 16.22 -12.70
CA THR A 229 0.15 16.06 -14.01
C THR A 229 0.81 17.35 -14.48
N GLU A 230 1.55 17.30 -15.60
CA GLU A 230 2.12 18.50 -16.21
C GLU A 230 1.05 19.48 -16.67
N GLU A 231 -0.04 18.96 -17.24
CA GLU A 231 -1.19 19.74 -17.71
C GLU A 231 -1.94 20.43 -16.56
N ASP A 232 -1.88 19.87 -15.34
CA ASP A 232 -2.49 20.52 -14.18
C ASP A 232 -1.66 21.71 -13.65
N LEU A 233 -0.39 21.83 -14.07
CA LEU A 233 0.55 22.85 -13.60
C LEU A 233 0.64 24.09 -14.51
N PHE A 234 0.30 23.95 -15.79
CA PHE A 234 0.46 24.98 -16.83
C PHE A 234 -0.83 25.20 -17.61
#